data_AF-A0A450WJC1-F1
#
_entry.id   AF-A0A450WJC1-F1
#
_cell.length_a   1.000
_cell.length_b   1.000
_cell.length_c   1.000
_cell.angle_alpha   90.00
_cell.angle_beta   90.00
_cell.angle_gamma   90.00
#
_symmetry.space_group_name_H-M   'P 1'
#
loop_
_entity.id
_entity.type
_entity.pdbx_description
1 polymer ?
#
loop_
_entity_poly.entity_id
_entity_poly.type
_entity_poly.pdbx_seq_one_letter_code
_entity_poly.pdbx_strand_id
1 'polypeptide(L)'
;MITMHATVIDDRHIELSAPLRLSPGSNVVVSIPEPLEGNSDRESWLNASLAGLSAAYGGSEPEYGSDLVREPNPEYGNDRR
;
A
#
# COMPACT_ATOMS: atom_id res chain seq x y z
N MET A 1 16.50 1.53 7.64
CA MET A 1 16.82 0.63 6.51
C MET A 1 17.51 1.47 5.45
N ILE A 2 18.71 1.10 5.01
CA ILE A 2 19.43 1.80 3.94
C ILE A 2 19.17 1.03 2.65
N THR A 3 18.61 1.69 1.64
CA THR A 3 18.44 1.12 0.31
C THR A 3 19.56 1.62 -0.57
N MET A 4 20.25 0.70 -1.24
CA MET A 4 21.33 1.01 -2.17
C MET A 4 21.19 0.17 -3.42
N HIS A 5 21.60 0.72 -4.56
CA HIS A 5 21.64 -0.01 -5.82
C HIS A 5 22.84 -0.95 -5.85
N ALA A 6 22.63 -2.14 -6.38
CA ALA A 6 23.66 -3.11 -6.65
C ALA A 6 23.37 -3.80 -7.99
N THR A 7 24.43 -4.22 -8.67
CA THR A 7 24.33 -4.98 -9.91
C THR A 7 24.67 -6.43 -9.63
N VAL A 8 23.86 -7.34 -10.13
CA VAL A 8 24.16 -8.78 -10.07
C VAL A 8 25.25 -9.08 -11.10
N ILE A 9 26.36 -9.65 -10.65
CA ILE A 9 27.47 -10.08 -11.53
C ILE A 9 27.28 -11.54 -11.93
N ASP A 10 26.93 -12.38 -10.96
CA ASP A 10 26.59 -13.80 -11.14
C ASP A 10 25.66 -14.29 -10.02
N ASP A 11 25.46 -15.60 -9.92
CA ASP A 11 24.57 -16.23 -8.93
C ASP A 11 25.07 -16.15 -7.47
N ARG A 12 26.31 -15.67 -7.25
CA ARG A 12 26.97 -15.60 -5.94
C ARG A 12 27.50 -14.21 -5.60
N HIS A 13 27.58 -13.30 -6.56
CA HIS A 13 28.22 -12.01 -6.38
C HIS A 13 27.33 -10.84 -6.85
N ILE A 14 27.24 -9.83 -5.98
CA ILE A 14 26.65 -8.53 -6.29
C ILE A 14 27.71 -7.44 -6.12
N GLU A 15 27.71 -6.46 -7.01
CA GLU A 15 28.57 -5.29 -6.93
C GLU A 15 27.76 -4.09 -6.46
N LEU A 16 28.22 -3.46 -5.37
CA LEU A 16 27.56 -2.29 -4.77
C LEU A 16 27.93 -1.04 -5.57
N SER A 17 26.94 -0.19 -5.88
CA SER A 17 27.19 1.05 -6.61
C SER A 17 28.02 2.07 -5.81
N ALA A 18 28.05 1.93 -4.48
CA ALA A 18 28.88 2.71 -3.58
C ALA A 18 29.40 1.86 -2.40
N PRO A 19 30.53 2.25 -1.78
CA PRO A 19 31.10 1.50 -0.65
C PRO A 19 30.18 1.49 0.57
N LEU A 20 29.93 0.30 1.10
CA LEU A 20 29.19 0.12 2.34
C LEU A 20 30.13 0.27 3.54
N ARG A 21 29.84 1.22 4.43
CA ARG A 21 30.66 1.49 5.63
C ARG A 21 30.31 0.54 6.79
N LEU A 22 30.37 -0.77 6.55
CA LEU A 22 30.16 -1.79 7.58
C LEU A 22 31.48 -2.47 7.95
N SER A 23 31.57 -2.92 9.20
CA SER A 23 32.70 -3.70 9.66
C SER A 23 32.72 -5.08 8.99
N PRO A 24 33.89 -5.64 8.68
CA PRO A 24 34.00 -7.01 8.19
C PRO A 24 33.27 -8.00 9.12
N GLY A 25 32.54 -8.94 8.53
CA GLY A 25 31.74 -9.94 9.27
C GLY A 25 30.35 -9.47 9.72
N SER A 26 29.94 -8.24 9.37
CA SER A 26 28.58 -7.77 9.63
C SER A 26 27.55 -8.57 8.81
N ASN A 27 26.45 -8.97 9.45
CA ASN A 27 25.32 -9.58 8.74
C ASN A 27 24.56 -8.53 7.92
N VAL A 28 24.23 -8.86 6.68
CA VAL A 28 23.45 -8.00 5.78
C VAL A 28 22.25 -8.79 5.27
N VAL A 29 21.08 -8.13 5.23
CA VAL A 29 19.87 -8.68 4.61
C VAL A 29 19.74 -8.10 3.21
N VAL A 30 19.60 -8.97 2.21
CA VAL A 30 19.42 -8.57 0.81
C VAL A 30 17.93 -8.69 0.46
N SER A 31 17.34 -7.60 0.00
CA SER A 31 15.97 -7.57 -0.53
C SER A 31 16.04 -7.33 -2.02
N ILE A 32 15.53 -8.26 -2.81
CA ILE A 32 15.44 -8.14 -4.26
C ILE A 32 14.01 -7.64 -4.55
N PRO A 33 13.84 -6.46 -5.18
CA PRO A 33 12.51 -6.04 -5.59
C PRO A 33 12.00 -7.01 -6.65
N GLU A 34 10.75 -7.44 -6.53
CA GLU A 34 10.13 -8.22 -7.59
C GLU A 34 10.17 -7.43 -8.91
N PRO A 35 10.56 -8.05 -10.03
CA PRO A 35 10.48 -7.40 -11.32
C PRO A 35 9.04 -6.93 -11.55
N LEU A 36 8.87 -5.77 -12.17
CA LEU A 36 7.56 -5.22 -12.57
C LEU A 36 6.78 -6.12 -13.54
N GLU A 37 7.34 -7.27 -13.95
CA GLU A 37 6.66 -8.33 -14.68
C GLU A 37 5.70 -9.09 -13.76
N GLY A 38 4.60 -8.43 -13.45
CA GLY A 38 3.54 -8.91 -12.58
C GLY A 38 2.51 -7.84 -12.24
N ASN A 39 2.50 -6.71 -12.96
CA ASN A 39 1.54 -5.63 -12.70
C ASN A 39 0.09 -6.04 -13.01
N SER A 40 -0.18 -7.21 -13.61
CA SER A 40 -1.56 -7.67 -13.85
C SER A 40 -2.37 -7.75 -12.57
N ASP A 41 -1.78 -8.28 -11.50
CA ASP A 41 -2.48 -8.48 -10.24
C ASP A 41 -2.69 -7.13 -9.57
N ARG A 42 -1.66 -6.28 -9.54
CA ARG A 42 -1.77 -4.92 -9.00
C ARG A 42 -2.81 -4.09 -9.73
N GLU A 43 -2.84 -4.10 -11.06
CA GLU A 43 -3.87 -3.42 -11.85
C GLU A 43 -5.25 -4.02 -11.61
N SER A 44 -5.35 -5.35 -11.45
CA SER A 44 -6.59 -6.02 -11.10
C SER A 44 -7.12 -5.55 -9.74
N TRP A 45 -6.25 -5.48 -8.72
CA TRP A 45 -6.58 -4.96 -7.39
C TRP A 45 -6.97 -3.48 -7.42
N LEU A 46 -6.26 -2.65 -8.20
CA LEU A 46 -6.58 -1.24 -8.37
C LEU A 46 -7.95 -1.04 -9.02
N ASN A 47 -8.24 -1.78 -10.09
CA ASN A 47 -9.53 -1.73 -10.76
C ASN A 47 -10.67 -2.20 -9.87
N ALA A 48 -10.48 -3.30 -9.12
CA ALA A 48 -11.46 -3.79 -8.16
C ALA A 48 -11.74 -2.76 -7.06
N SER A 49 -10.69 -2.11 -6.55
CA SER A 49 -10.81 -1.07 -5.52
C SER A 49 -11.56 0.15 -6.04
N LEU A 50 -11.26 0.61 -7.26
CA LEU A 50 -11.93 1.74 -7.90
C LEU A 50 -13.41 1.44 -8.17
N ALA A 51 -13.72 0.22 -8.65
CA ALA A 51 -15.09 -0.21 -8.86
C ALA A 51 -15.89 -0.24 -7.56
N GLY A 52 -15.30 -0.79 -6.48
CA GLY A 52 -15.94 -0.79 -5.15
C GLY A 52 -16.19 0.61 -4.60
N LEU A 53 -15.23 1.52 -4.76
CA LEU A 53 -15.38 2.92 -4.35
C LEU A 53 -16.50 3.62 -5.11
N SER A 54 -16.54 3.44 -6.44
CA SER A 54 -17.58 4.00 -7.31
C SER A 54 -18.97 3.46 -6.96
N ALA A 55 -19.07 2.19 -6.59
CA ALA A 55 -20.34 1.59 -6.17
C ALA A 55 -20.82 2.11 -4.80
N ALA A 56 -19.89 2.30 -3.85
CA ALA A 56 -20.21 2.74 -2.49
C ALA A 56 -20.68 4.20 -2.42
N TYR A 57 -20.09 5.08 -3.23
CA TYR A 57 -20.36 6.53 -3.25
C TYR A 57 -20.95 6.99 -4.59
N GLY A 58 -21.57 6.08 -5.34
CA GLY A 58 -22.21 6.37 -6.62
C GLY A 58 -23.65 6.84 -6.44
N GLY A 59 -24.34 7.17 -7.53
CA GLY A 59 -25.76 7.59 -7.48
C GLY A 59 -26.73 6.52 -6.96
N SER A 60 -26.27 5.29 -6.75
CA SER A 60 -26.99 4.19 -6.11
C SER A 60 -26.76 4.09 -4.60
N GLU A 61 -26.01 5.03 -4.00
CA GLU A 61 -25.84 5.10 -2.55
C GLU A 61 -27.21 5.29 -1.87
N PRO A 62 -27.55 4.47 -0.86
CA PRO A 62 -28.79 4.64 -0.12
C PRO A 62 -28.69 5.89 0.77
N GLU A 63 -29.79 6.62 0.90
CA GLU A 63 -29.88 7.73 1.85
C GLU A 63 -29.81 7.18 3.28
N TYR A 64 -28.80 7.63 4.03
CA TYR A 64 -28.60 7.22 5.42
C TYR A 64 -29.31 8.19 6.36
N GLY A 65 -30.62 8.02 6.50
CA GLY A 65 -31.44 8.80 7.41
C GLY A 65 -31.11 8.58 8.90
N SER A 66 -31.51 9.53 9.73
CA SER A 66 -31.32 9.46 11.19
C SER A 66 -32.08 8.32 11.86
N ASP A 67 -33.07 7.74 11.16
CA ASP A 67 -33.80 6.54 11.55
C ASP A 67 -32.95 5.25 11.52
N LEU A 68 -31.81 5.26 10.81
CA LEU A 68 -30.86 4.14 10.80
C LEU A 68 -29.88 4.18 11.98
N VAL A 69 -29.89 5.25 12.77
CA VAL A 69 -29.00 5.41 13.94
C VAL A 69 -29.53 4.57 15.11
N ARG A 70 -28.77 3.54 15.48
CA ARG A 70 -29.11 2.66 16.62
C ARG A 70 -29.00 3.34 17.98
N GLU A 71 -27.95 4.13 18.18
CA GLU A 71 -27.72 4.87 19.41
C GLU A 71 -27.15 6.24 19.05
N PRO A 72 -27.84 7.34 19.37
CA PRO A 72 -27.41 8.68 19.00
C PRO A 72 -26.16 9.07 19.80
N ASN A 73 -25.16 9.62 19.11
CA ASN A 73 -23.97 10.13 19.76
C ASN A 73 -24.27 11.52 20.37
N PRO A 74 -24.24 11.68 21.72
CA PRO A 74 -24.59 12.93 22.39
C PRO A 74 -23.62 14.09 22.11
N GLU A 75 -22.39 13.81 21.65
CA GLU A 75 -21.40 14.84 21.30
C GLU A 75 -21.64 15.46 19.91
N TYR A 76 -22.36 14.75 19.04
CA TYR A 76 -22.80 15.24 17.74
C TYR A 76 -24.24 15.74 17.86
N GLY A 77 -24.42 16.92 18.47
CA GLY A 77 -25.74 17.52 18.62
C GLY A 77 -26.54 17.51 17.31
N ASN A 78 -27.81 17.10 17.37
CA ASN A 78 -28.69 16.87 16.22
C ASN A 78 -29.23 18.18 15.57
N ASP A 79 -28.62 19.33 15.88
CA ASP A 79 -29.09 20.69 15.58
C ASP A 79 -28.56 21.25 14.24
N ARG A 80 -28.37 20.41 13.23
CA ARG A 80 -28.12 20.89 11.86
C ARG A 80 -29.38 20.74 11.02
N ARG A 81 -30.29 21.71 11.14
CA ARG A 81 -31.30 22.06 10.14
C ARG A 81 -31.19 23.53 9.77
#